data_AF-A0A7W4Z6E4-F1
#
_entry.id   AF-A0A7W4Z6E4-F1
#
_cell.length_a   1.000
_cell.length_b   1.000
_cell.length_c   1.000
_cell.angle_alpha   90.00
_cell.angle_beta   90.00
_cell.angle_gamma   90.00
#
_symmetry.space_group_name_H-M   'P 1'
#
loop_
_entity.id
_entity.type
_entity.pdbx_description
1 polymer ?
#
loop_
_entity_poly.entity_id
_entity_poly.type
_entity_poly.pdbx_seq_one_letter_code
_entity_poly.pdbx_strand_id
1 'polypeptide(L)'
;MSTQFAAQVRHEAVTNGITNCFFNGVIAWLLVRAKEAIPVWGGHGLLVDFFATGLILLFIVTLIVVPLSRRKVRQGKLEPVALSDNSYGQLIRFLARRHLALSALLLGLLGAALFVPPTAAVFALMHIENLSPLQFALTKGVWAGLVAGCMVPPMVHMAVCVDVNDYQVQES
;
A
#
# COMPACT_ATOMS: atom_id res chain seq x y z
N MET A 1 2.51 -18.56 -12.86
CA MET A 1 3.31 -18.03 -11.72
C MET A 1 3.84 -19.20 -10.91
N SER A 2 5.11 -19.19 -10.52
CA SER A 2 5.67 -20.21 -9.63
C SER A 2 5.09 -20.09 -8.22
N THR A 3 4.87 -21.21 -7.55
CA THR A 3 4.31 -21.26 -6.17
C THR A 3 5.19 -20.52 -5.17
N GLN A 4 6.50 -20.49 -5.40
CA GLN A 4 7.50 -19.81 -4.59
C GLN A 4 7.37 -18.27 -4.65
N PHE A 5 7.14 -17.70 -5.84
CA PHE A 5 6.93 -16.26 -6.02
C PHE A 5 5.68 -15.79 -5.25
N ALA A 6 4.56 -16.50 -5.42
CA ALA A 6 3.32 -16.17 -4.73
C ALA A 6 3.46 -16.26 -3.19
N ALA A 7 4.21 -17.24 -2.69
CA ALA A 7 4.49 -17.37 -1.26
C ALA A 7 5.34 -16.20 -0.73
N GLN A 8 6.34 -15.75 -1.49
CA GLN A 8 7.17 -14.61 -1.10
C GLN A 8 6.38 -13.30 -1.10
N VAL A 9 5.60 -13.03 -2.15
CA VAL A 9 4.74 -11.84 -2.23
C VAL A 9 3.77 -11.81 -1.04
N ARG A 10 3.15 -12.95 -0.72
CA ARG A 10 2.26 -13.08 0.45
C ARG A 10 3.00 -12.78 1.75
N HIS A 11 4.22 -13.30 1.91
CA HIS A 11 5.02 -13.05 3.11
C HIS A 11 5.36 -11.55 3.27
N GLU A 12 5.77 -10.88 2.19
CA GLU A 12 6.05 -9.44 2.20
C GLU A 12 4.79 -8.62 2.49
N ALA A 13 3.66 -8.99 1.90
CA ALA A 13 2.37 -8.34 2.13
C ALA A 13 1.91 -8.46 3.59
N VAL A 14 1.94 -9.68 4.15
CA VAL A 14 1.54 -9.94 5.55
C VAL A 14 2.47 -9.20 6.52
N THR A 15 3.78 -9.27 6.31
CA THR A 15 4.76 -8.61 7.19
C THR A 15 4.56 -7.10 7.20
N ASN A 16 4.41 -6.47 6.04
CA ASN A 16 4.13 -5.03 5.95
C ASN A 16 2.77 -4.67 6.53
N GLY A 17 1.74 -5.49 6.28
CA GLY A 17 0.40 -5.26 6.82
C GLY A 17 0.36 -5.29 8.35
N ILE A 18 0.94 -6.33 8.96
CA ILE A 18 0.99 -6.46 10.43
C ILE A 18 1.79 -5.31 11.05
N THR A 19 2.97 -5.02 10.47
CA THR A 19 3.86 -3.95 10.95
C THR A 19 3.15 -2.60 10.91
N ASN A 20 2.50 -2.27 9.78
CA ASN A 20 1.78 -1.00 9.66
C ASN A 20 0.52 -0.94 10.51
N CYS A 21 -0.16 -2.07 10.71
CA CYS A 21 -1.29 -2.14 11.64
C CYS A 21 -0.87 -1.78 13.06
N PHE A 22 0.18 -2.43 13.53
CA PHE A 22 0.70 -2.21 14.88
C PHE A 22 1.16 -0.76 15.08
N PHE A 23 2.07 -0.27 14.23
CA PHE A 23 2.64 1.07 14.43
C PHE A 23 1.61 2.18 14.23
N ASN A 24 0.75 2.11 13.21
CA ASN A 24 -0.28 3.14 13.02
C ASN A 24 -1.30 3.12 14.15
N GLY A 25 -1.69 1.95 14.67
CA GLY A 25 -2.60 1.87 15.81
C GLY A 25 -1.99 2.42 17.10
N VAL A 26 -0.73 2.06 17.41
CA VAL A 26 -0.02 2.55 18.60
C VAL A 26 0.21 4.06 18.52
N ILE A 27 0.70 4.57 17.38
CA ILE A 27 0.91 6.00 17.19
C ILE A 27 -0.41 6.76 17.28
N ALA A 28 -1.48 6.25 16.66
CA ALA A 28 -2.81 6.84 16.76
C ALA A 28 -3.28 6.94 18.21
N TRP A 29 -3.18 5.85 18.99
CA TRP A 29 -3.55 5.82 20.41
C TRP A 29 -2.77 6.87 21.20
N LEU A 30 -1.45 6.93 21.05
CA LEU A 30 -0.61 7.88 21.78
C LEU A 30 -1.00 9.34 21.48
N LEU A 31 -1.41 9.64 20.25
CA LEU A 31 -1.80 10.99 19.82
C LEU A 31 -3.19 11.41 20.31
N VAL A 32 -4.12 10.47 20.50
CA VAL A 32 -5.54 10.80 20.74
C VAL A 32 -6.09 10.30 22.07
N ARG A 33 -5.33 9.51 22.86
CA ARG A 33 -5.78 8.93 24.14
C ARG A 33 -6.31 9.94 25.16
N ALA A 34 -5.94 11.21 25.05
CA ALA A 34 -6.40 12.29 25.94
C ALA A 34 -7.60 13.08 25.38
N LYS A 35 -8.07 12.75 24.17
CA LYS A 35 -9.25 13.37 23.56
C LYS A 35 -10.51 12.64 24.03
N GLU A 36 -11.62 13.35 24.16
CA GLU A 36 -12.90 12.75 24.54
C GLU A 36 -13.56 12.02 23.36
N ALA A 37 -13.56 12.66 22.19
CA ALA A 37 -14.15 12.15 20.97
C ALA A 37 -13.35 12.61 19.75
N ILE A 38 -13.39 11.81 18.69
CA ILE A 38 -12.71 12.09 17.44
C ILE A 38 -13.75 12.08 16.32
N PRO A 39 -13.99 13.22 15.65
CA PRO A 39 -14.97 13.29 14.59
C PRO A 39 -14.51 12.46 13.40
N VAL A 40 -15.46 11.77 12.75
CA VAL A 40 -15.19 11.07 11.49
C VAL A 40 -15.01 12.06 10.34
N TRP A 41 -15.88 13.07 10.32
CA TRP A 41 -15.99 14.06 9.26
C TRP A 41 -15.29 15.39 9.61
N GLY A 42 -15.16 16.27 8.62
CA GLY A 42 -14.58 17.59 8.77
C GLY A 42 -13.05 17.64 8.64
N GLY A 43 -12.49 18.85 8.63
CA GLY A 43 -11.08 19.11 8.30
C GLY A 43 -10.05 18.49 9.26
N HIS A 44 -10.47 18.15 10.47
CA HIS A 44 -9.64 17.49 11.49
C HIS A 44 -10.16 16.07 11.81
N GLY A 45 -11.01 15.53 10.94
CA GLY A 45 -11.66 14.23 11.14
C GLY A 45 -10.83 13.05 10.63
N LEU A 46 -11.30 11.85 10.98
CA LEU A 46 -10.72 10.57 10.59
C LEU A 46 -10.42 10.46 9.09
N LEU A 47 -11.32 10.95 8.21
CA LEU A 47 -11.15 10.76 6.76
C LEU A 47 -9.99 11.57 6.17
N VAL A 48 -9.77 12.78 6.67
CA VAL A 48 -8.61 13.61 6.26
C VAL A 48 -7.33 12.94 6.73
N ASP A 49 -7.33 12.43 7.96
CA ASP A 49 -6.22 11.67 8.52
C ASP A 49 -5.94 10.37 7.74
N PHE A 50 -6.97 9.67 7.25
CA PHE A 50 -6.82 8.47 6.44
C PHE A 50 -6.30 8.79 5.04
N PHE A 51 -6.72 9.89 4.44
CA PHE A 51 -6.15 10.35 3.17
C PHE A 51 -4.66 10.64 3.31
N ALA A 52 -4.27 11.43 4.32
CA ALA A 52 -2.87 11.75 4.59
C ALA A 52 -2.06 10.48 4.92
N THR A 53 -2.60 9.60 5.78
CA THR A 53 -1.97 8.34 6.15
C THR A 53 -1.76 7.45 4.93
N GLY A 54 -2.79 7.21 4.11
CA GLY A 54 -2.69 6.37 2.92
C GLY A 54 -1.65 6.88 1.94
N LEU A 55 -1.62 8.20 1.70
CA LEU A 55 -0.65 8.82 0.81
C LEU A 55 0.79 8.65 1.34
N ILE A 56 1.05 9.04 2.59
CA ILE A 56 2.38 9.00 3.19
C ILE A 56 2.86 7.56 3.37
N LEU A 57 1.99 6.68 3.88
CA LEU A 57 2.29 5.28 4.11
C LEU A 57 2.73 4.60 2.82
N LEU A 58 1.92 4.68 1.77
CA LEU A 58 2.21 4.00 0.51
C LEU A 58 3.37 4.64 -0.24
N PHE A 59 3.58 5.96 -0.09
CA PHE A 59 4.77 6.60 -0.59
C PHE A 59 6.03 5.96 0.03
N ILE A 60 6.11 5.92 1.36
CA ILE A 60 7.26 5.35 2.08
C ILE A 60 7.42 3.85 1.79
N VAL A 61 6.34 3.08 1.88
CA VAL A 61 6.39 1.62 1.64
C VAL A 61 6.85 1.32 0.22
N THR A 62 6.40 2.09 -0.79
CA THR A 62 6.88 1.93 -2.17
C THR A 62 8.37 2.20 -2.29
N LEU A 63 8.87 3.28 -1.67
CA LEU A 63 10.29 3.64 -1.67
C LEU A 63 11.18 2.58 -1.01
N ILE A 64 10.62 1.72 -0.16
CA ILE A 64 11.35 0.64 0.53
C ILE A 64 11.22 -0.69 -0.22
N VAL A 65 9.99 -1.12 -0.48
CA VAL A 65 9.69 -2.45 -1.04
C VAL A 65 10.25 -2.60 -2.44
N VAL A 66 10.11 -1.57 -3.29
CA VAL A 66 10.52 -1.68 -4.70
C VAL A 66 12.03 -1.84 -4.85
N PRO A 67 12.90 -1.00 -4.23
CA PRO A 67 14.35 -1.23 -4.29
C PRO A 67 14.78 -2.54 -3.65
N LEU A 68 14.14 -2.94 -2.54
CA LEU A 68 14.46 -4.21 -1.88
C LEU A 68 14.16 -5.41 -2.79
N SER A 69 13.00 -5.41 -3.45
CA SER A 69 12.62 -6.47 -4.38
C SER A 69 13.47 -6.47 -5.63
N ARG A 70 13.80 -5.30 -6.20
CA ARG A 70 14.80 -5.17 -7.29
C ARG A 70 16.16 -5.75 -6.88
N ARG A 71 16.60 -5.49 -5.65
CA ARG A 71 17.85 -6.07 -5.12
C ARG A 71 17.78 -7.59 -5.03
N LYS A 72 16.65 -8.16 -4.60
CA LYS A 72 16.44 -9.62 -4.55
C LYS A 72 16.49 -10.26 -5.95
N VAL A 73 15.92 -9.60 -6.97
CA VAL A 73 16.03 -10.04 -8.37
C VAL A 73 17.48 -10.08 -8.83
N ARG A 74 18.24 -8.99 -8.62
CA ARG A 74 19.68 -8.94 -8.96
C ARG A 74 20.53 -9.99 -8.23
N GLN A 75 20.07 -10.47 -7.07
CA GLN A 75 20.73 -11.52 -6.31
C GLN A 75 20.29 -12.94 -6.70
N GLY A 76 19.43 -13.09 -7.72
CA GLY A 76 18.85 -14.38 -8.10
C GLY A 76 17.90 -14.98 -7.05
N LYS A 77 17.46 -14.19 -6.06
CA LYS A 77 16.57 -14.63 -4.97
C LYS A 77 15.08 -14.48 -5.32
N LEU A 78 14.78 -13.75 -6.39
CA LEU A 78 13.44 -13.51 -6.87
C LEU A 78 13.45 -13.55 -8.39
N GLU A 79 12.62 -14.37 -8.99
CA GLU A 79 12.55 -14.49 -10.45
C GLU A 79 11.82 -13.28 -11.06
N PRO A 80 12.32 -12.72 -12.16
CA PRO A 80 11.58 -11.74 -12.95
C PRO A 80 10.28 -12.34 -13.49
N VAL A 81 9.23 -11.53 -13.62
CA VAL A 81 7.91 -12.00 -14.06
C VAL A 81 7.44 -11.22 -15.29
N ALA A 82 7.05 -11.95 -16.34
CA ALA A 82 6.33 -11.40 -17.48
C ALA A 82 4.90 -11.02 -17.06
N LEU A 83 4.52 -9.77 -17.32
CA LEU A 83 3.17 -9.28 -17.02
C LEU A 83 2.21 -9.63 -18.15
N SER A 84 0.97 -9.99 -17.79
CA SER A 84 -0.14 -10.17 -18.74
C SER A 84 -0.53 -8.87 -19.42
N ASP A 85 -1.00 -8.91 -20.68
CA ASP A 85 -1.42 -7.73 -21.45
C ASP A 85 -2.79 -7.13 -21.09
N ASN A 86 -3.28 -7.40 -19.89
CA ASN A 86 -4.50 -6.80 -19.34
C ASN A 86 -4.24 -5.41 -18.73
N SER A 87 -5.31 -4.73 -18.30
CA SER A 87 -5.25 -3.39 -17.69
C SER A 87 -4.33 -3.35 -16.47
N TYR A 88 -4.26 -4.43 -15.68
CA TYR A 88 -3.35 -4.54 -14.54
C TYR A 88 -1.89 -4.52 -14.99
N GLY A 89 -1.50 -5.38 -15.94
CA GLY A 89 -0.12 -5.41 -16.43
C GLY A 89 0.28 -4.11 -17.12
N GLN A 90 -0.64 -3.47 -17.85
CA GLN A 90 -0.41 -2.14 -18.44
C GLN A 90 -0.15 -1.07 -17.36
N LEU A 91 -0.94 -1.05 -16.28
CA LEU A 91 -0.73 -0.14 -15.15
C LEU A 91 0.63 -0.35 -14.48
N ILE A 92 1.00 -1.61 -14.20
CA ILE A 92 2.29 -1.91 -13.57
C ILE A 92 3.45 -1.49 -14.48
N ARG A 93 3.39 -1.76 -15.79
CA ARG A 93 4.40 -1.29 -16.76
C ARG A 93 4.49 0.23 -16.81
N PHE A 94 3.34 0.91 -16.83
CA PHE A 94 3.29 2.38 -16.79
C PHE A 94 4.02 2.94 -15.56
N LEU A 95 3.75 2.37 -14.37
CA LEU A 95 4.40 2.80 -13.12
C LEU A 95 5.89 2.44 -13.08
N ALA A 96 6.28 1.26 -13.60
CA ALA A 96 7.66 0.78 -13.57
C ALA A 96 8.61 1.63 -14.41
N ARG A 97 8.12 2.22 -15.51
CA ARG A 97 8.90 3.10 -16.41
C ARG A 97 9.14 4.51 -15.86
N ARG A 98 8.55 4.87 -14.73
CA ARG A 98 8.69 6.20 -14.11
C ARG A 98 9.76 6.20 -13.02
N HIS A 99 10.18 7.41 -12.65
CA HIS A 99 11.05 7.60 -11.49
C HIS A 99 10.36 7.08 -10.22
N LEU A 100 11.11 6.38 -9.37
CA LEU A 100 10.55 5.67 -8.21
C LEU A 100 9.70 6.58 -7.29
N ALA A 101 10.15 7.82 -7.05
CA ALA A 101 9.40 8.77 -6.22
C ALA A 101 8.05 9.15 -6.84
N LEU A 102 7.97 9.27 -8.18
CA LEU A 102 6.71 9.53 -8.86
C LEU A 102 5.80 8.31 -8.79
N SER A 103 6.33 7.11 -9.00
CA SER A 103 5.54 5.87 -8.86
C SER A 103 5.02 5.70 -7.43
N ALA A 104 5.82 6.03 -6.43
CA ALA A 104 5.42 6.04 -5.02
C ALA A 104 4.30 7.04 -4.74
N LEU A 105 4.39 8.26 -5.29
CA LEU A 105 3.33 9.26 -5.16
C LEU A 105 2.03 8.79 -5.82
N LEU A 106 2.11 8.26 -7.04
CA LEU A 106 0.95 7.76 -7.78
C LEU A 106 0.30 6.57 -7.07
N LEU A 107 1.08 5.64 -6.52
CA LEU A 107 0.57 4.53 -5.72
C LEU A 107 -0.07 5.00 -4.41
N GLY A 108 0.47 6.04 -3.77
CA GLY A 108 -0.14 6.65 -2.60
C GLY A 108 -1.47 7.33 -2.89
N LEU A 109 -1.56 8.07 -3.98
CA LEU A 109 -2.83 8.66 -4.45
C LEU A 109 -3.84 7.57 -4.82
N LEU A 110 -3.40 6.52 -5.53
CA LEU A 110 -4.25 5.39 -5.89
C LEU A 110 -4.78 4.67 -4.65
N GLY A 111 -3.94 4.42 -3.65
CA GLY A 111 -4.38 3.78 -2.43
C GLY A 111 -5.32 4.66 -1.61
N ALA A 112 -5.06 5.96 -1.50
CA ALA A 112 -6.00 6.87 -0.87
C ALA A 112 -7.36 6.85 -1.60
N ALA A 113 -7.37 6.93 -2.93
CA ALA A 113 -8.58 6.85 -3.74
C ALA A 113 -9.31 5.50 -3.64
N LEU A 114 -8.58 4.40 -3.47
CA LEU A 114 -9.16 3.06 -3.39
C LEU A 114 -9.73 2.74 -2.01
N PHE A 115 -9.08 3.19 -0.93
CA PHE A 115 -9.41 2.76 0.44
C PHE A 115 -10.17 3.80 1.26
N VAL A 116 -10.01 5.10 1.00
CA VAL A 116 -10.72 6.14 1.76
C VAL A 116 -12.22 6.16 1.43
N PRO A 117 -12.68 6.18 0.16
CA PRO A 117 -14.11 6.25 -0.14
C PRO A 117 -14.94 5.08 0.40
N PRO A 118 -14.50 3.80 0.28
CA PRO A 118 -15.23 2.69 0.89
C PRO A 118 -15.30 2.80 2.42
N THR A 119 -14.24 3.30 3.05
CA THR A 119 -14.22 3.54 4.49
C THR A 119 -15.21 4.63 4.89
N ALA A 120 -15.24 5.74 4.15
CA ALA A 120 -16.22 6.80 4.34
C ALA A 120 -17.65 6.29 4.13
N ALA A 121 -17.89 5.45 3.12
CA ALA A 121 -19.18 4.86 2.86
C ALA A 121 -19.65 3.96 4.02
N VAL A 122 -18.76 3.14 4.59
CA VAL A 122 -19.08 2.32 5.78
C VAL A 122 -19.48 3.21 6.96
N PHE A 123 -18.73 4.28 7.26
CA PHE A 123 -19.07 5.18 8.35
C PHE A 123 -20.38 5.94 8.12
N ALA A 124 -20.64 6.36 6.87
CA ALA A 124 -21.90 7.02 6.51
C ALA A 124 -23.11 6.07 6.65
N LEU A 125 -23.00 4.84 6.16
CA LEU A 125 -24.06 3.82 6.24
C LEU A 125 -24.36 3.39 7.68
N MET A 126 -23.35 3.43 8.55
CA MET A 126 -23.50 3.11 9.97
C MET A 126 -23.87 4.33 10.83
N HIS A 127 -24.03 5.52 10.23
CA HIS A 127 -24.30 6.77 10.94
C HIS A 127 -23.29 7.07 12.07
N ILE A 128 -22.01 6.77 11.84
CA ILE A 128 -20.95 7.00 12.82
C ILE A 128 -20.40 8.41 12.61
N GLU A 129 -20.66 9.28 13.58
CA GLU A 129 -20.19 10.67 13.57
C GLU A 129 -18.88 10.86 14.36
N ASN A 130 -18.71 10.08 15.43
CA ASN A 130 -17.59 10.20 16.36
C ASN A 130 -17.09 8.82 16.78
N LEU A 131 -15.78 8.73 17.02
CA LEU A 131 -15.12 7.57 17.59
C LEU A 131 -14.50 7.92 18.94
N SER A 132 -14.56 6.98 19.88
CA SER A 132 -13.69 7.04 21.06
C SER A 132 -12.21 6.91 20.65
N PRO A 133 -11.26 7.35 21.49
CA PRO A 133 -9.83 7.21 21.22
C PRO A 133 -9.39 5.79 20.86
N LEU A 134 -9.94 4.78 21.54
CA LEU A 134 -9.59 3.39 21.30
C LEU A 134 -10.14 2.90 19.96
N GLN A 135 -11.40 3.22 19.65
CA GLN A 135 -12.00 2.86 18.37
C GLN A 135 -11.25 3.51 17.20
N PHE A 136 -10.86 4.78 17.34
CA PHE A 136 -10.04 5.47 16.35
C PHE A 136 -8.70 4.75 16.13
N ALA A 137 -7.97 4.44 17.21
CA ALA A 137 -6.67 3.80 17.13
C ALA A 137 -6.74 2.40 16.48
N LEU A 138 -7.72 1.59 16.88
CA LEU A 138 -7.95 0.26 16.29
C LEU A 138 -8.33 0.36 14.81
N THR A 139 -9.27 1.25 14.47
CA THR A 139 -9.67 1.48 13.08
C THR A 139 -8.48 1.92 12.24
N LYS A 140 -7.71 2.89 12.72
CA LYS A 140 -6.53 3.42 12.02
C LYS A 140 -5.45 2.36 11.81
N GLY A 141 -5.18 1.55 12.84
CA GLY A 141 -4.26 0.42 12.75
C GLY A 141 -4.71 -0.58 11.69
N VAL A 142 -5.90 -1.16 11.85
CA VAL A 142 -6.44 -2.16 10.91
C VAL A 142 -6.47 -1.62 9.48
N TRP A 143 -6.94 -0.39 9.30
CA TRP A 143 -7.01 0.26 8.00
C TRP A 143 -5.61 0.40 7.35
N ALA A 144 -4.62 0.92 8.09
CA ALA A 144 -3.25 1.06 7.58
C ALA A 144 -2.62 -0.29 7.23
N GLY A 145 -2.88 -1.32 8.02
CA GLY A 145 -2.41 -2.68 7.75
C GLY A 145 -3.02 -3.28 6.48
N LEU A 146 -4.32 -3.11 6.28
CA LEU A 146 -5.01 -3.54 5.06
C LEU A 146 -4.48 -2.82 3.82
N VAL A 147 -4.35 -1.49 3.90
CA VAL A 147 -3.81 -0.66 2.81
C VAL A 147 -2.39 -1.11 2.43
N ALA A 148 -1.49 -1.24 3.41
CA ALA A 148 -0.12 -1.70 3.15
C ALA A 148 -0.11 -3.13 2.57
N GLY A 149 -0.83 -4.07 3.19
CA GLY A 149 -0.86 -5.47 2.77
C GLY A 149 -1.37 -5.65 1.34
N CYS A 150 -2.45 -4.94 0.97
CA CYS A 150 -3.03 -5.02 -0.37
C CYS A 150 -2.16 -4.34 -1.45
N MET A 151 -1.41 -3.29 -1.09
CA MET A 151 -0.61 -2.52 -2.04
C MET A 151 0.83 -3.02 -2.21
N VAL A 152 1.32 -3.89 -1.32
CA VAL A 152 2.65 -4.51 -1.49
C VAL A 152 2.72 -5.42 -2.74
N PRO A 153 1.76 -6.30 -3.04
CA PRO A 153 1.79 -7.12 -4.26
C PRO A 153 2.01 -6.32 -5.56
N PRO A 154 1.28 -5.22 -5.86
CA PRO A 154 1.56 -4.44 -7.06
C PRO A 154 2.93 -3.75 -7.00
N MET A 155 3.44 -3.35 -5.83
CA MET A 155 4.81 -2.83 -5.69
C MET A 155 5.87 -3.88 -6.04
N VAL A 156 5.67 -5.14 -5.59
CA VAL A 156 6.59 -6.24 -5.92
C VAL A 156 6.50 -6.56 -7.41
N HIS A 157 5.30 -6.62 -7.99
CA HIS A 157 5.15 -6.79 -9.44
C HIS A 157 5.84 -5.68 -10.24
N MET A 158 5.73 -4.43 -9.80
CA MET A 158 6.45 -3.30 -10.41
C MET A 158 7.98 -3.41 -10.27
N ALA A 159 8.47 -4.08 -9.22
CA ALA A 159 9.89 -4.28 -8.99
C ALA A 159 10.49 -5.39 -9.87
N VAL A 160 9.69 -6.41 -10.21
CA VAL A 160 10.15 -7.62 -10.93
C VAL A 160 9.66 -7.72 -12.37
N CYS A 161 8.82 -6.79 -12.82
CA CYS A 161 8.31 -6.82 -14.18
C CYS A 161 9.46 -6.65 -15.18
N VAL A 162 9.48 -7.50 -16.20
CA VAL A 162 10.36 -7.34 -17.34
C VAL A 162 9.53 -6.85 -18.51
N ASP A 163 10.02 -5.83 -19.23
CA ASP A 163 9.45 -5.49 -20.53
C ASP A 163 9.82 -6.60 -21.51
N VAL A 164 8.85 -7.17 -22.23
CA VAL A 164 9.07 -8.26 -23.19
C VAL A 164 10.11 -7.87 -24.26
N ASN A 165 10.27 -6.57 -24.51
CA ASN A 165 11.28 -6.03 -25.43
C ASN A 165 12.72 -6.10 -24.91
N ASP A 166 12.96 -6.16 -23.59
CA ASP A 166 14.34 -6.21 -23.05
C ASP A 166 14.96 -7.61 -23.17
N TYR A 167 14.14 -8.67 -23.27
CA TYR A 167 14.63 -10.05 -23.46
C TYR A 167 15.05 -10.35 -24.91
N GLN A 168 14.46 -9.68 -25.90
CA GLN A 168 14.79 -9.90 -27.31
C GLN A 168 16.14 -9.30 -27.70
N VAL A 169 16.65 -8.31 -26.95
CA VAL A 169 17.92 -7.62 -27.24
C VAL A 169 19.14 -8.37 -26.68
N GLN A 170 18.96 -9.33 -25.77
CA GLN A 170 20.07 -10.13 -25.22
C GLN A 170 20.37 -11.42 -26.00
N GLU A 171 19.56 -11.79 -27.00
CA GLU A 171 19.77 -12.96 -27.85
C GLU A 171 20.16 -12.61 -29.30
N SER A 172 20.59 -11.38 -29.57
CA SER A 172 21.12 -10.92 -30.88
C SER A 172 22.54 -10.39 -30.80
#